data_AF-A0A3B8PXD0-F1
#
_entry.id   AF-A0A3B8PXD0-F1
#
_cell.length_a   1.000
_cell.length_b   1.000
_cell.length_c   1.000
_cell.angle_alpha   90.00
_cell.angle_beta   90.00
_cell.angle_gamma   90.00
#
_symmetry.space_group_name_H-M   'P 1'
#
loop_
_entity.id
_entity.type
_entity.pdbx_description
1 polymer ?
#
loop_
_entity_poly.entity_id
_entity_poly.type
_entity_poly.pdbx_seq_one_letter_code
_entity_poly.pdbx_strand_id
1 'polypeptide(L)'
;MNAPEMDGRKLDHQALEPLRKRAVQQVQAGESPEVVARMIGISRGVIYQWLARYRAGGWEALNAKPIAGRPPRLTGPMIRWVFRT
;
A
#
# COMPACT_ATOMS: atom_id res chain seq x y z
N MET A 1 -20.50 -15.09 -12.15
CA MET A 1 -19.33 -14.86 -13.02
C MET A 1 -18.13 -14.72 -12.10
N ASN A 2 -17.23 -15.71 -12.05
CA ASN A 2 -16.07 -15.66 -11.16
C ASN A 2 -14.99 -14.79 -11.82
N ALA A 3 -14.62 -13.69 -11.18
CA ALA A 3 -13.47 -12.88 -11.59
C ALA A 3 -12.19 -13.74 -11.48
N PRO A 4 -11.20 -13.54 -12.35
CA PRO A 4 -9.93 -14.27 -12.26
C PRO A 4 -9.30 -14.05 -10.88
N GLU A 5 -8.93 -15.14 -10.20
CA GLU A 5 -8.19 -15.09 -8.94
C GLU A 5 -6.85 -14.37 -9.19
N MET A 6 -6.75 -13.14 -8.69
CA MET A 6 -5.54 -12.33 -8.79
C MET A 6 -4.78 -12.52 -7.49
N ASP A 7 -3.64 -13.22 -7.52
CA ASP A 7 -2.77 -13.35 -6.34
C ASP A 7 -2.10 -12.01 -6.04
N GLY A 8 -2.68 -11.27 -5.08
CA GLY A 8 -2.18 -9.95 -4.68
C GLY A 8 -0.73 -9.95 -4.14
N ARG A 9 -0.16 -11.11 -3.81
CA ARG A 9 1.23 -11.23 -3.31
C ARG A 9 2.28 -11.18 -4.41
N LYS A 10 1.90 -11.47 -5.65
CA LYS A 10 2.81 -11.45 -6.81
C LYS A 10 2.86 -10.10 -7.52
N LEU A 11 2.09 -9.12 -7.04
CA LEU A 11 2.01 -7.81 -7.65
C LEU A 11 3.23 -6.96 -7.31
N ASP A 12 3.75 -6.26 -8.31
CA ASP A 12 4.81 -5.27 -8.15
C ASP A 12 4.40 -4.17 -7.15
N HIS A 13 5.37 -3.54 -6.48
CA HIS A 13 5.09 -2.50 -5.48
C HIS A 13 4.27 -1.34 -6.06
N GLN A 14 4.43 -1.03 -7.36
CA GLN A 14 3.61 -0.02 -8.03
C GLN A 14 2.15 -0.46 -8.22
N ALA A 15 1.88 -1.77 -8.30
CA ALA A 15 0.54 -2.32 -8.47
C ALA A 15 -0.26 -2.45 -7.15
N LEU A 16 0.37 -2.29 -5.99
CA LEU A 16 -0.30 -2.42 -4.68
C LEU A 16 -1.23 -1.25 -4.35
N GLU A 17 -0.89 -0.04 -4.77
CA GLU A 17 -1.75 1.15 -4.59
C GLU A 17 -3.08 1.03 -5.34
N PRO A 18 -3.10 0.79 -6.67
CA PRO A 18 -4.37 0.65 -7.39
C PRO A 18 -5.18 -0.53 -6.90
N LEU A 19 -4.54 -1.63 -6.47
CA LEU A 19 -5.22 -2.77 -5.86
C LEU A 19 -5.96 -2.36 -4.58
N ARG A 20 -5.29 -1.63 -3.68
CA ARG A 20 -5.87 -1.14 -2.43
C ARG A 20 -7.05 -0.21 -2.69
N LYS A 21 -6.90 0.73 -3.63
CA LYS A 21 -7.96 1.66 -4.01
C LYS A 21 -9.17 0.90 -4.57
N ARG A 22 -8.97 -0.07 -5.47
CA ARG A 22 -10.05 -0.92 -6.02
C ARG A 22 -10.76 -1.73 -4.94
N ALA A 23 -10.01 -2.33 -4.01
CA ALA A 23 -10.59 -3.09 -2.92
C ALA A 23 -11.51 -2.23 -2.03
N VAL A 24 -11.05 -1.02 -1.68
CA VAL A 24 -11.87 -0.07 -0.91
C VAL A 24 -13.08 0.41 -1.71
N GLN A 25 -12.94 0.66 -3.02
CA GLN A 25 -14.07 1.00 -3.89
C GLN A 25 -15.14 -0.09 -3.94
N GLN A 26 -14.75 -1.37 -4.07
CA GLN A 26 -15.69 -2.49 -4.06
C GLN A 26 -16.46 -2.58 -2.74
N VAL A 27 -15.77 -2.42 -1.61
CA VAL A 27 -16.44 -2.41 -0.30
C VAL A 27 -17.38 -1.21 -0.16
N GLN A 28 -17.00 -0.02 -0.65
CA GLN A 28 -17.89 1.15 -0.68
C GLN A 28 -19.11 0.95 -1.59
N ALA A 29 -18.99 0.14 -2.64
CA ALA A 29 -20.10 -0.24 -3.50
C ALA A 29 -21.04 -1.29 -2.88
N GLY A 30 -20.76 -1.76 -1.65
CA GLY A 30 -21.60 -2.69 -0.90
C GLY A 30 -21.10 -4.13 -0.88
N GLU A 31 -19.94 -4.43 -1.49
CA GLU A 31 -19.36 -5.77 -1.43
C GLU A 31 -18.85 -6.09 -0.02
N SER A 32 -19.02 -7.34 0.40
CA SER A 32 -18.48 -7.79 1.68
C SER A 32 -16.94 -7.79 1.64
N PRO A 33 -16.24 -7.24 2.66
CA PRO A 33 -14.79 -7.28 2.78
C PRO A 33 -14.19 -8.68 2.64
N GLU A 34 -14.93 -9.71 3.03
CA GLU A 34 -14.49 -11.11 2.97
C GLU A 34 -14.49 -11.66 1.54
N VAL A 35 -15.47 -11.25 0.74
CA VAL A 35 -15.57 -11.61 -0.68
C VAL A 35 -14.45 -10.94 -1.46
N VAL A 36 -14.24 -9.64 -1.22
CA VAL A 36 -13.15 -8.86 -1.83
C VAL A 36 -11.79 -9.46 -1.48
N ALA A 37 -11.56 -9.82 -0.21
CA ALA A 37 -10.32 -10.46 0.24
C ALA A 37 -10.06 -11.78 -0.50
N ARG A 38 -11.10 -12.62 -0.67
CA ARG A 38 -11.01 -13.90 -1.36
C ARG A 38 -10.69 -13.72 -2.85
N MET A 39 -11.35 -12.77 -3.53
CA MET A 39 -11.11 -12.48 -4.96
C MET A 39 -9.67 -12.02 -5.24
N ILE A 40 -9.08 -11.26 -4.30
CA ILE A 40 -7.73 -10.69 -4.40
C ILE A 40 -6.65 -11.61 -3.79
N GLY A 41 -7.04 -12.74 -3.18
CA GLY A 41 -6.09 -13.68 -2.55
C GLY A 41 -5.33 -13.10 -1.35
N ILE A 42 -5.90 -12.13 -0.63
CA ILE A 42 -5.29 -11.51 0.57
C ILE A 42 -6.11 -11.82 1.83
N SER A 43 -5.50 -11.65 3.01
CA SER A 43 -6.24 -11.86 4.26
C SER A 43 -7.24 -10.73 4.50
N ARG A 44 -8.40 -11.06 5.09
CA ARG A 44 -9.43 -10.09 5.50
C ARG A 44 -8.89 -8.95 6.37
N GLY A 45 -7.87 -9.22 7.20
CA GLY A 45 -7.24 -8.21 8.05
C GLY A 45 -6.59 -7.07 7.26
N VAL A 46 -6.06 -7.36 6.07
CA VAL A 46 -5.47 -6.35 5.18
C VAL A 46 -6.55 -5.42 4.63
N ILE A 47 -7.72 -5.96 4.24
CA ILE A 47 -8.86 -5.14 3.80
C ILE A 47 -9.30 -4.21 4.93
N TYR A 48 -9.48 -4.72 6.15
CA TYR A 48 -9.85 -3.86 7.29
C TYR A 48 -8.81 -2.79 7.61
N GLN A 49 -7.52 -3.10 7.48
CA GLN A 49 -6.46 -2.10 7.62
C GLN A 49 -6.59 -1.00 6.56
N TRP A 50 -6.91 -1.35 5.32
CA TRP A 50 -7.10 -0.36 4.25
C TRP A 50 -8.35 0.49 4.47
N LEU A 51 -9.45 -0.11 4.92
CA LEU A 51 -10.66 0.63 5.29
C LEU A 51 -10.39 1.59 6.45
N ALA A 52 -9.63 1.18 7.46
CA ALA A 52 -9.23 2.05 8.56
C ALA A 52 -8.37 3.23 8.07
N ARG A 53 -7.38 2.98 7.19
CA ARG A 53 -6.58 4.05 6.57
C ARG A 53 -7.43 5.01 5.75
N TYR A 54 -8.36 4.48 4.96
CA TYR A 54 -9.30 5.28 4.18
C TYR A 54 -10.17 6.18 5.08
N ARG A 55 -10.69 5.64 6.18
CA ARG A 55 -11.47 6.43 7.16
C ARG A 55 -10.63 7.53 7.83
N ALA A 56 -9.33 7.30 8.02
CA ALA A 56 -8.44 8.25 8.68
C ALA A 56 -7.95 9.39 7.77
N GLY A 57 -7.78 9.14 6.47
CA GLY A 57 -7.18 10.14 5.56
C GLY A 57 -7.61 10.05 4.10
N GLY A 58 -8.77 9.43 3.82
CA GLY A 58 -9.36 9.34 2.50
C GLY A 58 -8.53 8.52 1.51
N TRP A 59 -8.68 8.85 0.22
CA TRP A 59 -7.98 8.17 -0.88
C TRP A 59 -6.46 8.34 -0.81
N GLU A 60 -5.98 9.50 -0.34
CA GLU A 60 -4.55 9.81 -0.25
C GLU A 60 -3.83 8.94 0.80
N ALA A 61 -4.54 8.53 1.85
CA ALA A 61 -4.01 7.59 2.85
C ALA A 61 -3.76 6.17 2.28
N LEU A 62 -4.31 5.87 1.10
CA LEU A 62 -4.10 4.61 0.41
C LEU A 62 -2.89 4.64 -0.54
N ASN A 63 -2.32 5.81 -0.81
CA ASN A 63 -1.19 5.97 -1.71
C ASN A 63 0.05 5.19 -1.22
N ALA A 64 0.84 4.68 -2.16
CA ALA A 64 2.14 4.12 -1.85
C ALA A 64 3.06 5.24 -1.38
N LYS A 65 3.75 5.01 -0.26
CA LYS A 65 4.76 5.92 0.25
C LYS A 65 6.14 5.30 0.00
N PRO A 66 7.14 6.09 -0.42
CA PRO A 66 8.51 5.62 -0.47
C PRO A 66 8.89 5.05 0.89
N ILE A 67 9.46 3.85 0.90
CA ILE A 67 10.03 3.28 2.12
C ILE A 67 11.28 4.11 2.41
N ALA A 68 11.25 4.88 3.51
CA ALA A 68 12.44 5.58 3.96
C ALA A 68 13.53 4.54 4.29
N GLY A 69 14.65 4.64 3.59
CA GLY A 69 15.80 3.78 3.86
C GLY A 69 16.44 4.07 5.22
N ARG A 70 17.44 3.27 5.59
CA ARG A 70 18.27 3.56 6.77
C ARG A 70 18.88 4.96 6.63
N PRO A 71 18.88 5.79 7.69
CA PRO A 71 19.54 7.09 7.66
C PRO A 71 21.01 6.96 7.21
N PRO A 72 21.53 7.89 6.39
CA PRO A 72 22.90 7.83 5.92
C PRO A 72 23.89 7.94 7.08
N ARG A 73 25.01 7.20 6.99
CA ARG A 73 26.07 7.24 8.02
C ARG A 73 26.83 8.56 8.04
N LEU A 74 26.94 9.21 6.88
CA LEU A 74 27.61 10.50 6.74
C LEU A 74 26.60 11.61 7.00
N THR A 75 26.88 12.41 8.02
CA THR A 75 26.10 13.62 8.31
C THR A 75 26.53 14.77 7.39
N GLY A 76 25.69 15.79 7.23
CA GLY A 76 26.00 16.96 6.40
C GLY A 76 27.37 17.61 6.69
N PRO A 77 27.79 17.77 7.97
CA PRO A 77 29.14 18.23 8.30
C PRO A 77 30.26 17.31 7.80
N MET A 78 30.10 15.99 7.89
CA MET A 78 31.10 15.02 7.41
C MET A 78 31.23 15.07 5.89
N ILE A 79 30.11 15.19 5.19
CA ILE A 79 30.08 15.38 3.73
C ILE A 79 30.84 16.67 3.36
N ARG A 80 30.60 17.78 4.06
CA ARG A 80 31.33 19.04 3.83
C ARG A 80 32.83 18.94 4.11
N TRP A 81 33.24 18.12 5.08
CA TRP A 81 34.66 17.88 5.35
C TRP A 81 35.32 17.14 4.17
N VAL A 82 34.71 16.05 3.68
CA VAL A 82 35.22 15.28 2.53
C VAL A 82 35.39 16.16 1.28
N PHE A 83 34.45 17.06 1.01
CA PHE A 83 34.49 17.94 -0.18
C PHE A 83 35.45 19.15 -0.07
N ARG A 84 36.06 19.40 1.09
CA ARG A 84 37.04 20.48 1.28
C ARG A 84 38.49 20.03 1.19
N THR A 85 38.74 18.73 1.37
CA THR A 85 40.01 18.08 1.03
C THR A 85 40.13 17.90 -0.47
#